data_AF-A0A1G4YHN1-F1
#
_entry.id   AF-A0A1G4YHN1-F1
#
_cell.length_a   1.000
_cell.length_b   1.000
_cell.length_c   1.000
_cell.angle_alpha   90.00
_cell.angle_beta   90.00
_cell.angle_gamma   90.00
#
_symmetry.space_group_name_H-M   'P 1'
#
loop_
_entity.id
_entity.type
_entity.pdbx_description
1 polymer ?
#
loop_
_entity_poly.entity_id
_entity_poly.type
_entity_poly.pdbx_seq_one_letter_code
_entity_poly.pdbx_strand_id
1 'polypeptide(L)' 'MKKRKWAERSSLERTTCTAVLLSALRNLHKVCLDMELEREDKRPSEAQYQHAMRHASAAIAMCNGSAS' A
#
# COMPACT_ATOMS: atom_id res chain seq x y z
N MET A 1 0.99 -30.39 12.48
CA MET A 1 0.93 -29.03 11.89
C MET A 1 0.91 -27.98 13.00
N LYS A 2 1.99 -27.21 13.20
CA LYS A 2 1.99 -26.10 14.16
C LYS A 2 1.11 -24.98 13.59
N LYS A 3 -0.05 -24.71 14.21
CA LYS A 3 -0.86 -23.53 13.90
C LYS A 3 0.04 -22.31 14.16
N ARG A 4 0.42 -21.58 13.10
CA ARG A 4 1.09 -20.28 13.25
C ARG A 4 0.15 -19.42 14.09
N LYS A 5 0.47 -19.23 15.38
CA LYS A 5 -0.21 -18.23 16.21
C LYS A 5 0.18 -16.89 15.60
N TRP A 6 -0.71 -16.34 14.79
CA TRP A 6 -0.62 -14.95 14.38
C TRP A 6 -0.60 -14.14 15.68
N ALA A 7 0.43 -13.33 15.88
CA ALA A 7 0.49 -12.44 17.04
C ALA A 7 -0.78 -11.58 17.02
N GLU A 8 -1.58 -11.64 18.09
CA GLU A 8 -2.72 -10.76 18.24
C GLU A 8 -2.21 -9.33 18.35
N ARG A 9 -2.34 -8.57 17.27
CA ARG A 9 -2.01 -7.14 17.29
C ARG A 9 -2.92 -6.42 18.26
N SER A 10 -2.38 -5.48 19.01
CA SER A 10 -3.15 -4.53 19.80
C SER A 10 -4.14 -3.76 18.91
N SER A 11 -5.18 -3.19 19.52
CA SER A 11 -6.15 -2.36 18.78
C SER A 11 -5.48 -1.16 18.10
N LEU A 12 -4.47 -0.57 18.74
CA LEU A 12 -3.70 0.55 18.20
C LEU A 12 -2.91 0.12 16.95
N GLU A 13 -2.21 -1.00 17.01
CA GLU A 13 -1.43 -1.52 15.87
C GLU A 13 -2.32 -1.86 14.67
N ARG A 14 -3.52 -2.41 14.90
CA ARG A 14 -4.49 -2.66 13.82
C ARG A 14 -4.93 -1.35 13.16
N THR A 15 -5.34 -0.37 13.95
CA THR A 15 -5.79 0.94 13.43
C THR A 15 -4.69 1.64 12.65
N THR A 16 -3.47 1.68 13.18
CA THR A 16 -2.31 2.27 12.51
C THR A 16 -2.02 1.54 11.20
N CYS A 17 -2.05 0.22 11.19
CA CYS A 17 -1.82 -0.55 9.97
C CYS A 17 -2.87 -0.28 8.90
N THR A 18 -4.15 -0.28 9.29
CA THR A 18 -5.25 0.03 8.39
C THR A 18 -5.12 1.45 7.81
N ALA A 19 -4.72 2.44 8.61
CA ALA A 19 -4.51 3.80 8.14
C ALA A 19 -3.38 3.90 7.11
N VAL A 20 -2.23 3.26 7.37
CA VAL A 20 -1.09 3.25 6.44
C VAL A 20 -1.45 2.52 5.13
N LEU A 21 -2.10 1.36 5.23
CA LEU A 21 -2.55 0.60 4.06
C LEU A 21 -3.55 1.39 3.21
N LEU A 22 -4.55 2.01 3.85
CA LEU A 22 -5.54 2.82 3.16
C LEU A 22 -4.90 4.01 2.45
N SER A 23 -3.95 4.69 3.09
CA SER A 23 -3.23 5.82 2.49
C SER A 23 -2.40 5.38 1.28
N ALA A 24 -1.67 4.26 1.40
CA ALA A 24 -0.87 3.71 0.31
C ALA A 24 -1.72 3.29 -0.90
N LEU A 25 -2.84 2.61 -0.67
CA LEU A 25 -3.76 2.18 -1.73
C LEU A 25 -4.44 3.37 -2.41
N ARG A 26 -4.85 4.40 -1.64
CA ARG A 26 -5.42 5.63 -2.21
C ARG A 26 -4.42 6.35 -3.11
N ASN A 27 -3.16 6.43 -2.69
CA ASN A 27 -2.11 7.04 -3.49
C ASN A 27 -1.87 6.25 -4.79
N LEU A 28 -1.78 4.92 -4.71
CA LEU A 28 -1.63 4.08 -5.90
C LEU A 28 -2.83 4.23 -6.85
N HIS A 29 -4.05 4.19 -6.33
CA HIS A 29 -5.26 4.36 -7.14
C HIS A 29 -5.26 5.72 -7.87
N LYS A 30 -4.88 6.80 -7.17
CA LYS A 30 -4.76 8.12 -7.80
C LYS A 30 -3.74 8.12 -8.94
N VAL A 31 -2.55 7.53 -8.73
CA VAL A 31 -1.52 7.46 -9.78
C VAL A 31 -1.99 6.64 -10.99
N CYS A 32 -2.72 5.55 -10.78
CA CYS A 32 -3.33 4.79 -11.87
C CYS A 32 -4.34 5.63 -12.66
N LEU A 33 -5.23 6.34 -11.96
CA LEU A 33 -6.19 7.24 -12.61
C LEU A 33 -5.47 8.35 -13.39
N ASP A 34 -4.45 8.97 -12.80
CA ASP A 34 -3.67 10.03 -13.46
C ASP A 34 -2.91 9.49 -14.69
N MET A 35 -2.58 8.19 -14.74
CA MET A 35 -2.01 7.53 -15.93
C MET A 35 -3.03 7.23 -17.03
N GLU A 36 -4.30 7.02 -16.66
CA GLU A 36 -5.43 6.77 -17.59
C GLU A 36 -6.02 8.07 -18.16
N LEU A 37 -5.80 9.20 -17.50
CA LEU A 37 -6.20 10.50 -18.03
C LEU A 37 -5.51 10.76 -19.37
N GLU A 38 -6.29 11.19 -20.38
CA GLU A 38 -5.81 11.66 -21.69
C GLU A 38 -5.05 13.01 -21.62
N ARG A 39 -4.50 13.33 -20.44
CA ARG A 39 -3.77 14.55 -20.14
C ARG A 39 -2.29 14.22 -19.97
N GLU A 40 -1.58 14.18 -21.08
CA GLU A 40 -0.13 13.92 -21.08
C GLU A 40 0.65 14.89 -20.18
N ASP A 41 0.16 16.13 -20.01
CA ASP A 41 0.76 17.16 -19.14
C ASP A 41 0.74 16.79 -17.65
N LYS A 42 -0.15 15.89 -17.24
CA LYS A 42 -0.35 15.47 -15.85
C LYS A 42 -0.02 14.00 -15.62
N ARG A 43 0.42 13.30 -16.66
CA ARG A 43 0.67 11.87 -16.61
C ARG A 43 1.84 11.61 -15.65
N PRO A 44 1.66 10.76 -14.63
CA PRO A 44 2.74 10.33 -13.77
C PRO A 44 3.82 9.63 -14.59
N SER A 45 5.07 9.90 -14.25
CA SER A 45 6.21 9.14 -14.77
C SER A 45 6.15 7.69 -14.32
N GLU A 46 6.80 6.80 -15.06
CA GLU A 46 6.94 5.40 -14.68
C GLU A 46 7.59 5.24 -13.29
N ALA A 47 8.56 6.09 -12.96
CA ALA A 47 9.20 6.11 -11.64
C ALA A 47 8.19 6.41 -10.51
N GLN A 48 7.25 7.34 -10.72
CA GLN A 48 6.20 7.65 -9.74
C GLN A 48 5.21 6.48 -9.58
N TYR A 49 4.83 5.83 -10.67
CA TYR A 49 4.01 4.61 -10.63
C TYR A 49 4.70 3.47 -9.88
N GLN A 50 5.95 3.16 -10.23
CA GLN A 50 6.71 2.12 -9.55
C GLN A 50 6.92 2.44 -8.06
N HIS A 51 7.13 3.71 -7.71
CA HIS A 51 7.19 4.14 -6.31
C HIS A 51 5.88 3.88 -5.57
N ALA A 52 4.74 4.25 -6.16
CA ALA A 52 3.42 4.01 -5.56
C ALA A 52 3.14 2.50 -5.38
N MET A 53 3.53 1.68 -6.34
CA MET A 53 3.45 0.21 -6.27
C MET A 53 4.30 -0.38 -5.14
N ARG A 54 5.57 0.03 -5.03
CA ARG A 54 6.46 -0.41 -3.94
C ARG A 54 5.90 -0.02 -2.57
N HIS A 55 5.38 1.19 -2.44
CA HIS A 55 4.81 1.68 -1.20
C HIS A 55 3.53 0.90 -0.81
N ALA A 56 2.64 0.64 -1.75
CA ALA A 56 1.46 -0.20 -1.52
C ALA A 56 1.85 -1.64 -1.13
N SER A 57 2.83 -2.24 -1.81
CA SER A 57 3.35 -3.57 -1.50
C SER A 57 3.94 -3.64 -0.09
N ALA A 58 4.76 -2.65 0.31
CA ALA A 58 5.31 -2.56 1.65
C ALA A 58 4.22 -2.43 2.72
N ALA A 59 3.19 -1.61 2.48
CA ALA A 59 2.08 -1.45 3.40
C ALA A 59 1.26 -2.76 3.58
N ILE A 60 1.05 -3.51 2.49
CA ILE A 60 0.41 -4.84 2.55
C ILE A 60 1.28 -5.83 3.34
N ALA A 61 2.60 -5.87 3.08
CA ALA A 61 3.51 -6.75 3.80
C ALA A 61 3.55 -6.43 5.30
N MET A 62 3.59 -5.16 5.66
CA MET A 62 3.48 -4.68 7.04
C MET A 62 2.16 -5.15 7.68
N CYS A 63 1.03 -5.03 6.98
CA CYS A 63 -0.26 -5.47 7.52
C CYS A 63 -0.49 -6.97 7.55
N ASN A 64 0.21 -7.74 6.73
CA ASN A 64 0.15 -9.20 6.76
C ASN A 64 1.20 -9.83 7.69
N GLY A 65 2.04 -9.01 8.37
CA GLY A 65 3.12 -9.52 9.21
C GLY A 65 4.21 -10.24 8.41
N SER A 66 4.32 -9.92 7.13
CA SER A 66 5.32 -10.45 6.19
C SER A 66 6.44 -9.45 5.89
N ALA A 67 6.41 -8.26 6.50
CA ALA A 67 7.53 -7.33 6.49
C ALA A 67 8.71 -8.01 7.18
N SER A 68 9.68 -8.45 6.37
CA SER A 68 10.95 -9.04 6.80
C SER A 68 12.02 -7.98 6.71
#